data_AF-A0A7W4B8T5-F1
#
_entry.id   AF-A0A7W4B8T5-F1
#
_cell.length_a   1.000
_cell.length_b   1.000
_cell.length_c   1.000
_cell.angle_alpha   90.00
_cell.angle_beta   90.00
_cell.angle_gamma   90.00
#
_symmetry.space_group_name_H-M   'P 1'
#
loop_
_entity.id
_entity.type
_entity.pdbx_description
1 polymer ?
#
loop_
_entity_poly.entity_id
_entity_poly.type
_entity_poly.pdbx_seq_one_letter_code
_entity_poly.pdbx_strand_id
1 'polypeptide(L)'
;MTPHINYDLIKRFHFIELIIFWENRLTTKHIQHHFNISRSSASKYIQDYVKLYPKSLTYNNSKKGYQATNHFMPRYGEKDLGTYLSITQQGIQSEYYNHFTAMQSR
;
A
#
# COMPACT_ATOMS: atom_id res chain seq x y z
N MET A 1 16.74 -1.21 -23.45
CA MET A 1 15.74 -0.39 -22.75
C MET A 1 15.75 -0.80 -21.29
N THR A 2 16.48 -0.09 -20.45
CA THR A 2 16.40 -0.26 -18.99
C THR A 2 14.97 0.11 -18.58
N PRO A 3 14.21 -0.79 -17.93
CA PRO A 3 12.91 -0.40 -17.42
C PRO A 3 13.17 0.75 -16.44
N HIS A 4 12.64 1.94 -16.73
CA HIS A 4 12.52 2.97 -15.71
C HIS A 4 11.69 2.35 -14.59
N ILE A 5 12.37 1.90 -13.52
CA ILE A 5 11.68 1.53 -12.30
C ILE A 5 11.09 2.85 -11.81
N ASN A 6 9.81 3.03 -12.13
CA ASN A 6 9.10 4.27 -11.89
C ASN A 6 9.10 4.51 -10.37
N TYR A 7 9.54 5.69 -9.94
CA TYR A 7 9.58 6.07 -8.52
C TYR A 7 8.21 5.89 -7.84
N ASP A 8 7.11 6.11 -8.59
CA ASP A 8 5.75 5.79 -8.16
C ASP A 8 5.53 4.30 -7.84
N LEU A 9 6.12 3.40 -8.62
CA LEU A 9 6.00 1.95 -8.41
C LEU A 9 6.75 1.53 -7.14
N ILE A 10 7.94 2.10 -6.91
CA ILE A 10 8.71 1.89 -5.68
C ILE A 10 7.88 2.30 -4.46
N LYS A 11 7.26 3.49 -4.50
CA LYS A 11 6.37 3.96 -3.41
C LYS A 11 5.21 3.01 -3.15
N ARG A 12 4.57 2.50 -4.20
CA ARG A 12 3.44 1.56 -4.10
C ARG A 12 3.86 0.22 -3.50
N PHE A 13 5.02 -0.31 -3.90
CA PHE A 13 5.55 -1.55 -3.33
C PHE A 13 6.03 -1.37 -1.89
N HIS A 14 6.65 -0.24 -1.57
CA HIS A 14 7.00 0.10 -0.19
C HIS A 14 5.75 0.17 0.71
N PHE A 15 4.67 0.80 0.24
CA PHE A 15 3.41 0.82 0.98
C PHE A 15 2.85 -0.60 1.23
N ILE A 16 2.86 -1.46 0.21
CA ILE A 16 2.47 -2.87 0.35
C ILE A 16 3.28 -3.56 1.46
N GLU A 17 4.58 -3.35 1.47
CA GLU A 17 5.48 -3.96 2.45
C GLU A 17 5.23 -3.47 3.87
N LEU A 18 4.98 -2.19 4.06
CA LEU A 18 4.65 -1.61 5.36
C LEU A 18 3.34 -2.18 5.92
N ILE A 19 2.28 -2.23 5.11
CA ILE A 19 0.99 -2.79 5.54
C ILE A 19 1.13 -4.28 5.90
N ILE A 20 1.89 -5.04 5.10
CA ILE A 20 2.14 -6.45 5.40
C ILE A 20 2.97 -6.61 6.68
N PHE A 21 3.98 -5.77 6.88
CA PHE A 21 4.85 -5.86 8.04
C PHE A 21 4.12 -5.52 9.34
N TRP A 22 3.30 -4.46 9.36
CA TRP A 22 2.64 -3.97 10.57
C TRP A 22 1.26 -4.57 10.81
N GLU A 23 0.43 -4.70 9.78
CA GLU A 23 -0.95 -5.17 9.93
C GLU A 23 -1.12 -6.66 9.56
N ASN A 24 -0.15 -7.22 8.81
CA ASN A 24 -0.17 -8.58 8.29
C ASN A 24 -1.49 -8.96 7.56
N ARG A 25 -2.13 -7.95 6.95
CA ARG A 25 -3.36 -8.10 6.19
C ARG A 25 -3.49 -6.99 5.15
N LEU A 26 -2.94 -7.21 3.96
CA LEU A 26 -3.11 -6.32 2.82
C LEU A 26 -4.41 -6.61 2.07
N THR A 27 -5.14 -5.56 1.71
CA THR A 27 -6.32 -5.62 0.86
C THR A 27 -6.24 -4.52 -0.19
N THR A 28 -7.04 -4.60 -1.26
CA THR A 28 -7.11 -3.50 -2.24
C THR A 28 -7.61 -2.20 -1.61
N LYS A 29 -8.33 -2.23 -0.48
CA LYS A 29 -8.81 -1.01 0.21
C LYS A 29 -7.66 -0.16 0.75
N HIS A 30 -6.62 -0.78 1.32
CA HIS A 30 -5.44 -0.05 1.79
C HIS A 30 -4.83 0.79 0.66
N ILE A 31 -4.64 0.18 -0.51
CA ILE A 31 -4.02 0.84 -1.66
C ILE A 31 -4.96 1.88 -2.28
N GLN A 32 -6.26 1.60 -2.38
CA GLN A 32 -7.25 2.55 -2.87
C GLN A 32 -7.28 3.83 -2.03
N HIS A 33 -7.39 3.70 -0.71
CA HIS A 33 -7.45 4.85 0.19
C HIS A 33 -6.15 5.65 0.19
N HIS A 34 -5.00 4.97 0.22
CA HIS A 34 -3.72 5.68 0.31
C HIS A 34 -3.34 6.39 -1.00
N PHE A 35 -3.58 5.78 -2.17
CA PHE A 35 -3.19 6.36 -3.46
C PHE A 35 -4.34 7.02 -4.24
N ASN A 36 -5.55 7.05 -3.70
CA ASN A 36 -6.76 7.53 -4.37
C ASN A 36 -6.94 6.95 -5.78
N ILE A 37 -6.89 5.62 -5.89
CA ILE A 37 -7.00 4.89 -7.16
C ILE A 37 -8.19 3.94 -7.17
N SER A 38 -8.58 3.48 -8.38
CA SER A 38 -9.63 2.47 -8.54
C SER A 38 -9.22 1.11 -7.95
N ARG A 39 -10.23 0.29 -7.63
CA ARG A 39 -10.04 -1.11 -7.20
C ARG A 39 -9.24 -1.95 -8.20
N SER A 40 -9.47 -1.77 -9.50
CA SER A 40 -8.78 -2.53 -10.55
C SER A 40 -7.29 -2.19 -10.58
N SER A 41 -6.94 -0.90 -10.49
CA SER A 41 -5.56 -0.45 -10.37
C SER A 41 -4.91 -0.96 -9.09
N ALA A 42 -5.58 -0.87 -7.95
CA ALA A 42 -5.09 -1.42 -6.68
C ALA A 42 -4.83 -2.93 -6.76
N SER A 43 -5.76 -3.69 -7.34
CA SER A 43 -5.60 -5.13 -7.55
C SER A 43 -4.40 -5.43 -8.44
N LYS A 44 -4.22 -4.65 -9.52
CA LYS A 44 -3.07 -4.79 -10.41
C LYS A 44 -1.75 -4.60 -9.67
N TYR A 45 -1.64 -3.60 -8.79
CA TYR A 45 -0.40 -3.41 -8.01
C TYR A 45 -0.10 -4.57 -7.06
N ILE A 46 -1.11 -5.15 -6.42
CA ILE A 46 -0.91 -6.36 -5.59
C ILE A 46 -0.43 -7.53 -6.46
N GLN A 47 -1.06 -7.74 -7.62
CA GLN A 47 -0.67 -8.83 -8.51
C GLN A 47 0.74 -8.61 -9.08
N ASP A 48 1.10 -7.39 -9.45
CA ASP A 48 2.44 -7.06 -9.93
C ASP A 48 3.49 -7.32 -8.82
N TYR A 49 3.19 -6.97 -7.55
CA TYR A 49 4.06 -7.29 -6.41
C TYR A 49 4.18 -8.81 -6.19
N VAL A 50 3.07 -9.55 -6.17
CA VAL A 50 3.06 -11.01 -6.02
C VAL A 50 3.78 -11.70 -7.17
N LYS A 51 3.66 -11.20 -8.40
CA LYS A 51 4.37 -11.73 -9.57
C LYS A 51 5.88 -11.58 -9.44
N LEU A 52 6.34 -10.46 -8.88
CA LEU A 52 7.76 -10.23 -8.61
C LEU A 52 8.27 -11.05 -7.41
N TYR A 53 7.43 -11.23 -6.39
CA TYR A 53 7.77 -11.91 -5.14
C TYR A 53 6.74 -12.99 -4.77
N PRO A 54 6.64 -14.08 -5.55
CA PRO A 54 5.54 -15.06 -5.45
C PRO A 54 5.53 -15.83 -4.13
N LYS A 55 6.68 -15.92 -3.47
CA LYS A 55 6.79 -16.57 -2.15
C LYS A 55 6.53 -15.62 -1.00
N SER A 56 6.47 -14.31 -1.21
CA SER A 56 6.42 -13.34 -0.11
C SER A 56 5.04 -13.16 0.49
N LEU A 57 3.96 -13.29 -0.30
CA LEU A 57 2.58 -13.12 0.18
C LEU A 57 1.72 -14.34 -0.17
N THR A 58 0.76 -14.64 0.71
CA THR A 58 -0.30 -15.63 0.45
C THR A 58 -1.67 -15.05 0.76
N TYR A 59 -2.69 -15.47 0.02
CA TYR A 59 -4.06 -15.04 0.28
C TYR A 59 -4.67 -15.84 1.43
N ASN A 60 -5.15 -15.15 2.46
CA ASN A 60 -5.87 -15.75 3.58
C ASN A 60 -7.38 -15.53 3.42
N ASN A 61 -8.11 -16.62 3.16
CA ASN A 61 -9.56 -16.60 2.97
C ASN A 61 -10.32 -16.11 4.21
N SER A 62 -9.91 -16.52 5.41
CA SER A 62 -10.55 -16.12 6.67
C SER A 62 -10.42 -14.63 6.94
N LYS A 63 -9.25 -14.05 6.65
CA LYS A 63 -8.98 -12.61 6.82
C LYS A 63 -9.40 -11.77 5.59
N LYS A 64 -9.78 -12.41 4.48
CA LYS A 64 -10.11 -11.78 3.19
C LYS A 64 -9.01 -10.80 2.73
N GLY A 65 -7.75 -11.23 2.78
CA GLY A 65 -6.60 -10.38 2.45
C GLY A 65 -5.30 -11.17 2.29
N TYR A 66 -4.27 -10.52 1.77
CA TYR A 66 -2.93 -11.07 1.65
C TYR A 66 -2.16 -10.90 2.96
N GLN A 67 -1.40 -11.91 3.34
CA GLN A 67 -0.56 -11.90 4.53
C GLN A 67 0.87 -12.30 4.18
N ALA A 68 1.83 -11.93 5.05
CA ALA A 68 3.20 -12.38 4.93
C ALA A 68 3.28 -13.90 5.02
N THR A 69 4.18 -14.49 4.23
CA THR A 69 4.66 -15.86 4.46
C THR A 69 5.96 -15.83 5.28
N ASN A 70 6.50 -16.99 5.61
CA ASN A 70 7.83 -17.13 6.21
C ASN A 70 8.97 -16.66 5.29
N HIS A 71 8.70 -16.41 4.00
CA HIS A 71 9.66 -15.89 3.03
C HIS A 71 9.43 -14.40 2.71
N PHE A 72 8.57 -13.73 3.47
CA PHE A 72 8.39 -12.29 3.35
C PHE A 72 9.65 -11.57 3.82
N MET A 73 10.23 -10.78 2.91
CA MET A 73 11.32 -9.87 3.22
C MET A 73 11.02 -8.55 2.52
N PRO A 74 10.87 -7.44 3.24
CA PRO A 74 10.68 -6.14 2.61
C PRO A 74 11.95 -5.69 1.92
N ARG A 75 11.80 -5.09 0.74
CA ARG A 75 12.86 -4.76 -0.22
C ARG A 75 12.84 -3.29 -0.62
N TYR A 76 11.77 -2.58 -0.33
CA TYR A 76 11.59 -1.18 -0.67
C TYR A 76 11.44 -0.37 0.62
N GLY A 77 12.43 0.50 0.90
CA GLY A 77 12.40 1.45 2.01
C GLY A 77 12.80 0.89 3.39
N GLU A 78 12.97 1.79 4.36
CA GLU A 78 13.23 1.46 5.76
C GLU A 78 11.92 1.11 6.50
N LYS A 79 12.00 0.16 7.44
CA LYS A 79 10.85 -0.29 8.24
C LYS A 79 10.61 0.57 9.48
N ASP A 80 10.90 1.86 9.41
CA ASP A 80 10.79 2.72 10.59
C ASP A 80 9.33 3.18 10.82
N LEU A 81 9.00 3.42 12.10
CA LEU A 81 7.67 3.83 12.53
C LEU A 81 7.26 5.20 11.96
N GLY A 82 8.22 6.12 11.76
CA GLY A 82 7.96 7.46 11.23
C GLY A 82 7.53 7.42 9.77
N THR A 83 8.14 6.56 8.97
CA THR A 83 7.77 6.27 7.59
C THR A 83 6.36 5.66 7.51
N TYR A 84 6.04 4.68 8.37
CA TYR A 84 4.68 4.13 8.43
C TYR A 84 3.63 5.20 8.81
N LEU A 85 3.91 5.99 9.84
CA LEU A 85 2.98 7.03 10.32
C LEU A 85 2.79 8.14 9.28
N SER A 86 3.85 8.62 8.64
CA SER A 86 3.74 9.67 7.60
C SER A 86 2.90 9.22 6.41
N ILE A 87 3.09 7.98 5.95
CA ILE A 87 2.38 7.42 4.80
C ILE A 87 0.91 7.11 5.16
N THR A 88 0.64 6.54 6.33
CA THR A 88 -0.74 6.25 6.76
C THR A 88 -1.54 7.51 7.10
N GLN A 89 -0.92 8.51 7.75
CA GLN A 89 -1.57 9.78 8.08
C GLN A 89 -1.84 10.64 6.84
N GLN A 90 -1.00 10.59 5.80
CA GLN A 90 -1.30 11.27 4.53
C GLN A 90 -2.58 10.72 3.84
N GLY A 91 -2.92 9.44 4.07
CA GLY A 91 -4.21 8.88 3.64
C GLY A 91 -5.40 9.45 4.43
N ILE A 92 -5.23 9.66 5.74
CA ILE A 92 -6.25 10.22 6.65
C ILE A 92 -6.46 11.73 6.43
N GLN A 93 -5.40 12.47 6.09
CA GLN A 93 -5.47 13.92 5.95
C GLN A 93 -6.24 14.34 4.69
N SER A 94 -6.32 13.50 3.66
CA SER A 94 -7.08 13.81 2.44
C SER A 94 -8.60 13.93 2.67
N GLU A 95 -9.18 13.13 3.57
CA GLU A 95 -10.62 13.21 3.89
C GLU A 95 -10.92 14.41 4.81
N TYR A 96 -10.00 14.79 5.71
CA TYR A 96 -10.14 15.94 6.59
C TYR A 96 -9.88 17.29 5.90
N TYR A 97 -8.88 17.37 5.01
CA TYR A 97 -8.57 18.62 4.28
C TYR A 97 -9.68 18.97 3.28
N ASN A 98 -10.20 17.98 2.54
CA ASN A 98 -11.30 18.22 1.60
C ASN A 98 -12.60 18.62 2.32
N HIS A 99 -12.90 18.04 3.50
CA HIS A 99 -14.07 18.43 4.30
C HIS A 99 -13.91 19.82 4.94
N PHE A 100 -12.72 20.15 5.44
CA PHE A 100 -12.42 21.44 6.04
C PHE A 100 -12.44 22.58 5.02
N THR A 101 -11.89 22.37 3.81
CA THR A 101 -11.93 23.37 2.73
C THR A 101 -13.34 23.55 2.15
N ALA A 102 -14.17 22.49 2.11
CA ALA A 102 -15.56 22.58 1.67
C ALA A 102 -16.46 23.37 2.65
N MET A 103 -16.14 23.37 3.95
CA MET A 103 -16.88 24.14 4.96
C MET A 103 -16.53 25.64 4.98
N GLN A 104 -15.37 26.04 4.47
CA GLN A 104 -14.89 27.45 4.48
C GLN A 104 -15.21 28.21 3.17
N SER A 105 -15.85 27.55 2.19
CA SER A 105 -16.19 28.12 0.88
C SER A 105 -17.68 28.53 0.77
N ARG A 106 -18.37 28.77 1.89
CA ARG A 106 -19.74 29.29 1.94
C ARG A 106 -19.82 30.57 2.75
#